data_AF-A0A653FCW4-F1
#
_entry.id   AF-A0A653FCW4-F1
#
_cell.length_a   1.000
_cell.length_b   1.000
_cell.length_c   1.000
_cell.angle_alpha   90.00
_cell.angle_beta   90.00
_cell.angle_gamma   90.00
#
_symmetry.space_group_name_H-M   'P 1'
#
loop_
_entity.id
_entity.type
_entity.pdbx_description
1 polymer ?
#
loop_
_entity_poly.entity_id
_entity_poly.type
_entity_poly.pdbx_seq_one_letter_code
_entity_poly.pdbx_strand_id
1 'polypeptide(L)'
;MHAPENSSTGQGAMALRNDTTASRLSMLRGWSMCVLDQMTPTYVNDRSPWVRAFDRIGGPVYRDHMARTPLGPTTSGSVAVRRRPKDRKAQIARASAEAFSALGYHGVSMEAIASRVGISAAALYRHYSSKYELFRDAVLNLGQQLVDCTAFADTADAPENSEDAREQLRLLAAALTDTSLANRESGGLYRWEARYLNEDDQAALNAQMRTVHHRIQRPLQQLRPELISRERWMLSTATLSVIGSVVDHRGKLPAGQIREVLGEIVESVLAADLPELPELGAAAAPATTPVVSAAKYEALLNESMRLFNKNGYRDTTMEDIAAAVGMPASGIYRYFSGKADILAAGFRRAADRLSADMAEILAAGGEPEDVLAALIDDYVTRSFDRPELEHVYYTERLNMTPADQKILRDLQRSAVESWVNVVMPVRPHWSAGQARFAVHAAMALVIDLGRLMGYRNSEQARAVVSTMVDLVLLGRYRLRTALPAR
;
A
#
# COMPACT_ATOMS: atom_id res chain seq x y z
N MET A 1 11.34 17.50 74.79
CA MET A 1 11.60 18.92 75.10
C MET A 1 12.13 19.58 73.84
N HIS A 2 11.41 20.60 73.40
CA HIS A 2 11.75 21.69 72.48
C HIS A 2 12.22 21.40 71.03
N ALA A 3 11.30 21.74 70.13
CA ALA A 3 11.54 22.35 68.83
C ALA A 3 12.42 23.62 68.92
N PRO A 4 12.80 24.18 67.77
CA PRO A 4 12.14 25.44 67.42
C PRO A 4 11.66 25.54 65.96
N GLU A 5 10.55 26.25 65.82
CA GLU A 5 10.01 26.85 64.59
C GLU A 5 10.71 28.17 64.27
N ASN A 6 10.83 28.47 62.97
CA ASN A 6 10.59 29.76 62.30
C ASN A 6 11.34 29.78 60.96
N SER A 7 10.93 30.45 59.89
CA SER A 7 9.66 30.99 59.39
C SER A 7 10.02 31.59 58.03
N SER A 8 9.22 31.29 57.00
CA SER A 8 8.89 32.09 55.81
C SER A 8 9.92 33.11 55.27
N THR A 9 10.40 32.85 54.05
CA THR A 9 10.47 33.91 53.02
C THR A 9 10.06 33.32 51.68
N GLY A 10 8.94 33.81 51.15
CA GLY A 10 8.43 33.43 49.85
C GLY A 10 9.21 34.11 48.73
N GLN A 11 9.52 33.34 47.69
CA GLN A 11 9.80 33.84 46.34
C GLN A 11 9.19 32.85 45.35
N GLY A 12 8.41 33.39 44.40
CA GLY A 12 7.44 32.68 43.58
C GLY A 12 8.04 31.57 42.73
N ALA A 13 7.51 30.36 42.89
CA ALA A 13 7.66 29.29 41.93
C ALA A 13 6.66 29.51 40.78
N MET A 14 7.17 30.04 39.67
CA MET A 14 6.50 30.06 38.39
C MET A 14 6.32 28.60 37.93
N ALA A 15 5.08 28.11 37.93
CA ALA A 15 4.73 26.78 37.46
C ALA A 15 5.01 26.67 35.95
N LEU A 16 6.20 26.20 35.59
CA LEU A 16 6.48 25.69 34.25
C LEU A 16 5.76 24.35 34.11
N ARG A 17 4.63 24.39 33.40
CA ARG A 17 3.94 23.21 32.90
C ARG A 17 4.93 22.41 32.04
N ASN A 18 5.28 21.21 32.49
CA ASN A 18 5.89 20.18 31.64
C ASN A 18 4.80 19.56 30.76
N ASP A 19 4.30 20.33 29.79
CA ASP A 19 3.57 19.82 28.62
C ASP A 19 4.57 19.66 27.47
N THR A 20 5.33 18.56 27.43
CA THR A 20 6.17 18.27 26.24
C THR A 20 6.47 16.78 26.00
N THR A 21 5.93 15.87 26.79
CA THR A 21 6.11 14.41 26.58
C THR A 21 4.90 13.71 25.96
N ALA A 22 3.73 14.37 25.89
CA ALA A 22 2.52 13.79 25.27
C ALA A 22 2.43 13.98 23.73
N SER A 23 3.16 14.95 23.15
CA SER A 23 3.08 15.27 21.70
C SER A 23 4.10 14.56 20.80
N ARG A 24 4.96 13.69 21.32
CA ARG A 24 5.98 12.97 20.51
C ARG A 24 5.71 11.48 20.29
N LEU A 25 4.59 10.97 20.82
CA LEU A 25 4.17 9.57 20.67
C LEU A 25 3.05 9.35 19.62
N SER A 26 2.56 10.40 18.95
CA SER A 26 1.50 10.33 17.94
C SER A 26 1.98 10.07 16.50
N MET A 27 3.28 10.24 16.20
CA MET A 27 3.82 10.16 14.83
C MET A 27 3.96 8.74 14.23
N LEU A 28 3.57 7.68 14.95
CA LEU A 28 3.83 6.28 14.53
C LEU A 28 2.59 5.48 14.10
N ARG A 29 1.46 6.13 13.81
CA ARG A 29 0.16 5.45 13.67
C ARG A 29 -0.55 5.81 12.37
N GLY A 30 0.11 5.56 11.24
CA GLY A 30 -0.41 5.89 9.91
C GLY A 30 -1.65 5.10 9.49
N TRP A 31 -1.75 3.79 9.80
CA TRP A 31 -2.88 2.94 9.35
C TRP A 31 -3.38 1.94 10.41
N SER A 32 -2.52 1.42 11.31
CA SER A 32 -2.90 0.32 12.21
C SER A 32 -3.91 0.66 13.32
N MET A 33 -3.97 1.88 13.82
CA MET A 33 -4.95 2.18 14.89
C MET A 33 -6.35 2.47 14.37
N CYS A 34 -6.49 3.03 13.16
CA CYS A 34 -7.82 3.31 12.64
C CYS A 34 -8.59 2.00 12.39
N VAL A 35 -7.93 0.95 11.90
CA VAL A 35 -8.57 -0.37 11.69
C VAL A 35 -8.93 -1.06 13.01
N LEU A 36 -8.12 -0.89 14.06
CA LEU A 36 -8.38 -1.48 15.40
C LEU A 36 -9.44 -0.70 16.19
N ASP A 37 -9.48 0.63 16.08
CA ASP A 37 -10.48 1.48 16.75
C ASP A 37 -11.87 1.37 16.08
N GLN A 38 -11.90 1.11 14.76
CA GLN A 38 -13.12 0.94 13.95
C GLN A 38 -13.76 -0.46 14.02
N MET A 39 -13.17 -1.40 14.76
CA MET A 39 -13.76 -2.74 15.02
C MET A 39 -14.48 -2.82 16.38
N THR A 40 -14.55 -1.73 17.15
CA THR A 40 -15.28 -1.70 18.43
C THR A 40 -16.71 -1.18 18.26
N PRO A 41 -17.74 -1.89 18.78
CA PRO A 41 -19.14 -1.48 18.62
C PRO A 41 -19.58 -0.54 19.75
N THR A 42 -18.94 0.63 19.92
CA THR A 42 -19.44 1.65 20.86
C THR A 42 -18.92 3.04 20.49
N TYR A 43 -19.77 3.88 19.89
CA TYR A 43 -20.03 5.29 20.29
C TYR A 43 -21.07 5.90 19.35
N VAL A 44 -22.34 5.55 19.56
CA VAL A 44 -23.47 6.42 19.18
C VAL A 44 -23.69 7.34 20.38
N ASN A 45 -23.26 8.60 20.29
CA ASN A 45 -23.89 9.65 21.09
C ASN A 45 -23.90 11.00 20.35
N ASP A 46 -25.09 11.57 20.33
CA ASP A 46 -25.65 12.51 19.36
C ASP A 46 -25.45 13.98 19.77
N ARG A 47 -24.23 14.37 20.15
CA ARG A 47 -23.94 15.73 20.65
C ARG A 47 -22.61 16.32 20.19
N SER A 48 -22.23 16.11 18.93
CA SER A 48 -21.10 16.82 18.32
C SER A 48 -21.54 18.19 17.76
N PRO A 49 -20.85 19.32 18.08
CA PRO A 49 -21.16 20.66 17.56
C PRO A 49 -21.09 20.79 16.03
N TRP A 50 -20.53 19.80 15.34
CA TRP A 50 -20.27 19.81 13.90
C TRP A 50 -21.47 19.45 13.03
N VAL A 51 -22.57 18.95 13.61
CA VAL A 51 -23.81 18.61 12.88
C VAL A 51 -24.61 19.87 12.49
N ARG A 52 -24.38 21.03 13.11
CA ARG A 52 -25.11 22.28 12.78
C ARG A 52 -24.44 23.15 11.71
N ALA A 53 -23.29 22.74 11.18
CA ALA A 53 -22.54 23.50 10.18
C ALA A 53 -22.82 23.07 8.73
N PHE A 54 -23.51 21.94 8.52
CA PHE A 54 -23.72 21.35 7.19
C PHE A 54 -24.98 21.83 6.44
N ASP A 55 -25.82 22.67 7.06
CA ASP A 55 -27.13 23.09 6.50
C ASP A 55 -27.10 24.41 5.71
N ARG A 56 -25.93 24.90 5.28
CA ARG A 56 -25.81 26.25 4.70
C ARG A 56 -25.10 26.38 3.35
N ILE A 57 -24.81 25.28 2.67
CA ILE A 57 -24.23 25.35 1.31
C ILE A 57 -25.00 24.41 0.37
N GLY A 58 -26.17 24.87 -0.05
CA GLY A 58 -26.94 24.30 -1.16
C GLY A 58 -27.33 25.40 -2.15
N GLY A 59 -27.01 25.21 -3.44
CA GLY A 59 -27.59 25.98 -4.54
C GLY A 59 -26.83 25.91 -5.87
N PRO A 60 -27.50 25.91 -7.04
CA PRO A 60 -27.15 25.04 -8.18
C PRO A 60 -26.92 25.78 -9.53
N VAL A 61 -26.80 24.98 -10.61
CA VAL A 61 -27.18 25.25 -12.02
C VAL A 61 -26.03 25.38 -13.03
N TYR A 62 -25.96 24.48 -14.03
CA TYR A 62 -26.17 24.87 -15.44
C TYR A 62 -26.44 23.69 -16.37
N ARG A 63 -27.49 23.82 -17.19
CA ARG A 63 -27.86 22.96 -18.31
C ARG A 63 -28.05 23.85 -19.55
N ASP A 64 -27.39 23.43 -20.64
CA ASP A 64 -27.75 23.50 -22.07
C ASP A 64 -27.96 24.84 -22.83
N HIS A 65 -27.32 24.98 -23.99
CA HIS A 65 -27.98 25.04 -25.32
C HIS A 65 -27.03 25.30 -26.52
N MET A 66 -27.40 24.70 -27.65
CA MET A 66 -26.77 24.75 -28.98
C MET A 66 -27.27 25.91 -29.89
N ALA A 67 -26.38 26.29 -30.82
CA ALA A 67 -26.57 26.76 -32.22
C ALA A 67 -27.12 28.18 -32.54
N ARG A 68 -26.30 28.96 -33.29
CA ARG A 68 -26.55 29.48 -34.67
C ARG A 68 -25.42 30.45 -35.14
N THR A 69 -25.09 30.36 -36.44
CA THR A 69 -24.20 31.22 -37.28
C THR A 69 -25.04 31.61 -38.53
N PRO A 70 -24.80 32.64 -39.40
CA PRO A 70 -23.55 33.30 -39.85
C PRO A 70 -23.64 34.85 -40.06
N LEU A 71 -22.57 35.61 -40.39
CA LEU A 71 -21.95 35.90 -41.72
C LEU A 71 -20.67 36.77 -41.53
N GLY A 72 -19.64 36.60 -42.38
CA GLY A 72 -18.37 37.39 -42.39
C GLY A 72 -18.37 38.58 -43.35
N PRO A 73 -17.21 39.09 -43.86
CA PRO A 73 -15.82 38.94 -43.41
C PRO A 73 -15.08 40.30 -43.28
N THR A 74 -13.92 40.34 -42.62
CA THR A 74 -12.77 41.19 -43.03
C THR A 74 -11.51 40.81 -42.26
N THR A 75 -10.42 40.75 -43.00
CA THR A 75 -9.11 40.19 -42.66
C THR A 75 -8.24 41.21 -41.94
N SER A 76 -7.72 40.89 -40.75
CA SER A 76 -6.48 41.46 -40.24
C SER A 76 -5.82 40.48 -39.25
N GLY A 77 -4.50 40.33 -39.37
CA GLY A 77 -3.72 39.27 -38.73
C GLY A 77 -3.80 39.32 -37.20
N SER A 78 -4.27 38.23 -36.59
CA SER A 78 -4.18 38.02 -35.15
C SER A 78 -3.13 36.95 -34.85
N VAL A 79 -2.18 37.30 -33.98
CA VAL A 79 -1.33 36.35 -33.26
C VAL A 79 -2.27 35.31 -32.65
N ALA A 80 -2.13 34.05 -33.08
CA ALA A 80 -2.93 32.96 -32.58
C ALA A 80 -2.73 32.85 -31.06
N VAL A 81 -3.65 33.43 -30.28
CA VAL A 81 -3.80 33.15 -28.87
C VAL A 81 -4.13 31.68 -28.78
N ARG A 82 -3.09 30.89 -28.49
CA ARG A 82 -3.16 29.44 -28.34
C ARG A 82 -4.13 29.15 -27.20
N ARG A 83 -5.40 28.87 -27.56
CA ARG A 83 -6.50 28.54 -26.65
C ARG A 83 -5.97 27.55 -25.62
N ARG A 84 -6.04 27.96 -24.34
CA ARG A 84 -5.58 27.19 -23.18
C ARG A 84 -6.26 25.81 -23.23
N PRO A 85 -5.53 24.69 -23.39
CA PRO A 85 -6.16 23.39 -23.40
C PRO A 85 -6.83 23.18 -22.03
N LYS A 86 -8.12 22.83 -22.02
CA LYS A 86 -8.87 22.42 -20.80
C LYS A 86 -8.18 21.27 -20.05
N ASP A 87 -7.20 20.62 -20.68
CA ASP A 87 -6.49 19.43 -20.21
C ASP A 87 -5.13 19.72 -19.52
N ARG A 88 -4.73 20.99 -19.35
CA ARG A 88 -3.38 21.28 -18.82
C ARG A 88 -3.19 20.82 -17.37
N LYS A 89 -4.21 21.01 -16.51
CA LYS A 89 -4.13 20.60 -15.09
C LYS A 89 -4.03 19.08 -14.97
N ALA A 90 -4.83 18.34 -15.73
CA ALA A 90 -4.81 16.88 -15.77
C ALA A 90 -3.48 16.34 -16.33
N GLN A 91 -2.94 16.97 -17.38
CA GLN A 91 -1.60 16.62 -17.89
C GLN A 91 -0.51 16.81 -16.83
N ILE A 92 -0.54 17.93 -16.10
CA ILE A 92 0.42 18.19 -15.01
C ILE A 92 0.27 17.13 -13.91
N ALA A 93 -0.96 16.85 -13.46
CA ALA A 93 -1.22 15.86 -12.42
C ALA A 93 -0.71 14.47 -12.81
N ARG A 94 -1.03 14.01 -14.04
CA ARG A 94 -0.57 12.71 -14.56
C ARG A 94 0.95 12.62 -14.63
N ALA A 95 1.61 13.59 -15.26
CA ALA A 95 3.07 13.59 -15.40
C ALA A 95 3.78 13.67 -14.04
N SER A 96 3.18 14.36 -13.07
CA SER A 96 3.68 14.44 -11.69
C SER A 96 3.51 13.10 -10.98
N ALA A 97 2.36 12.45 -11.14
CA ALA A 97 2.11 11.14 -10.55
C ALA A 97 3.09 10.08 -11.08
N GLU A 98 3.32 10.07 -12.40
CA GLU A 98 4.34 9.24 -13.05
C GLU A 98 5.75 9.58 -12.54
N ALA A 99 6.07 10.87 -12.34
CA ALA A 99 7.36 11.29 -11.81
C ALA A 99 7.61 10.78 -10.39
N PHE A 100 6.67 11.01 -9.49
CA PHE A 100 6.78 10.62 -8.09
C PHE A 100 6.75 9.09 -7.94
N SER A 101 5.95 8.38 -8.73
CA SER A 101 5.96 6.91 -8.77
C SER A 101 7.32 6.35 -9.21
N ALA A 102 7.95 6.96 -10.22
CA ALA A 102 9.20 6.47 -10.78
C ALA A 102 10.46 6.84 -9.97
N LEU A 103 10.47 8.00 -9.31
CA LEU A 103 11.66 8.58 -8.66
C LEU A 103 11.47 8.81 -7.15
N GLY A 104 10.30 8.48 -6.60
CA GLY A 104 9.89 8.80 -5.22
C GLY A 104 9.56 10.27 -5.03
N TYR A 105 8.88 10.62 -3.94
CA TYR A 105 8.57 12.02 -3.57
C TYR A 105 9.82 12.93 -3.59
N HIS A 106 10.93 12.31 -3.25
CA HIS A 106 12.16 12.91 -2.82
C HIS A 106 13.21 13.04 -3.94
N GLY A 107 13.17 12.15 -4.94
CA GLY A 107 14.01 12.22 -6.15
C GLY A 107 13.46 13.14 -7.24
N VAL A 108 12.24 13.66 -7.08
CA VAL A 108 11.61 14.57 -8.04
C VAL A 108 11.82 16.04 -7.64
N SER A 109 12.14 16.87 -8.65
CA SER A 109 12.15 18.33 -8.56
C SER A 109 11.02 18.95 -9.39
N MET A 110 10.63 20.19 -9.05
CA MET A 110 9.61 20.94 -9.79
C MET A 110 10.06 21.22 -11.23
N GLU A 111 11.35 21.49 -11.43
CA GLU A 111 11.97 21.74 -12.73
C GLU A 111 11.90 20.50 -13.64
N ALA A 112 12.15 19.31 -13.08
CA ALA A 112 12.06 18.05 -13.81
C ALA A 112 10.62 17.76 -14.27
N ILE A 113 9.63 18.01 -13.41
CA ILE A 113 8.21 17.87 -13.78
C ILE A 113 7.84 18.89 -14.86
N ALA A 114 8.20 20.16 -14.68
CA ALA A 114 7.89 21.22 -15.63
C ALA A 114 8.46 20.91 -17.03
N SER A 115 9.72 20.46 -17.08
CA SER A 115 10.37 20.01 -18.32
C SER A 115 9.62 18.86 -18.97
N ARG A 116 9.15 17.87 -18.19
CA ARG A 116 8.39 16.71 -18.71
C ARG A 116 7.05 17.10 -19.33
N VAL A 117 6.39 18.13 -18.79
CA VAL A 117 5.10 18.64 -19.29
C VAL A 117 5.28 19.70 -20.39
N GLY A 118 6.53 20.08 -20.70
CA GLY A 118 6.86 21.10 -21.71
C GLY A 118 6.47 22.52 -21.29
N ILE A 119 6.59 22.84 -20.00
CA ILE A 119 6.34 24.18 -19.44
C ILE A 119 7.54 24.67 -18.64
N SER A 120 7.63 25.99 -18.38
CA SER A 120 8.65 26.52 -17.47
C SER A 120 8.32 26.20 -16.01
N ALA A 121 9.33 26.10 -15.15
CA ALA A 121 9.14 25.94 -13.70
C ALA A 121 8.27 27.07 -13.14
N ALA A 122 8.50 28.31 -13.57
CA ALA A 122 7.65 29.45 -13.20
C ALA A 122 6.17 29.28 -13.63
N ALA A 123 5.90 28.61 -14.76
CA ALA A 123 4.53 28.28 -15.15
C ALA A 123 3.92 27.20 -14.27
N LEU A 124 4.70 26.21 -13.82
CA LEU A 124 4.25 25.19 -12.87
C LEU A 124 3.95 25.79 -11.49
N TYR A 125 4.81 26.69 -11.00
CA TYR A 125 4.61 27.39 -9.73
C TYR A 125 3.36 28.28 -9.69
N ARG A 126 2.86 28.72 -10.85
CA ARG A 126 1.55 29.42 -10.94
C ARG A 126 0.35 28.50 -10.69
N HIS A 127 0.52 27.19 -10.83
CA HIS A 127 -0.53 26.20 -10.59
C HIS A 127 -0.40 25.51 -9.24
N TYR A 128 0.84 25.31 -8.77
CA TYR A 128 1.15 24.65 -7.51
C TYR A 128 2.23 25.44 -6.79
N SER A 129 1.92 25.92 -5.59
CA SER A 129 2.81 26.74 -4.76
C SER A 129 4.03 25.98 -4.28
N SER A 130 3.94 24.64 -4.20
CA SER A 130 5.01 23.79 -3.69
C SER A 130 4.99 22.40 -4.32
N LYS A 131 6.10 21.68 -4.18
CA LYS A 131 6.19 20.26 -4.54
C LYS A 131 5.20 19.41 -3.75
N TYR A 132 4.99 19.75 -2.47
CA TYR A 132 4.02 19.06 -1.62
C TYR A 132 2.59 19.20 -2.17
N GLU A 133 2.17 20.41 -2.53
CA GLU A 133 0.83 20.65 -3.08
C GLU A 133 0.59 19.83 -4.36
N LEU A 134 1.60 19.77 -5.23
CA LEU A 134 1.56 18.96 -6.44
C LEU A 134 1.52 17.45 -6.16
N PHE A 135 2.30 16.98 -5.19
CA PHE A 135 2.29 15.60 -4.74
C PHE A 135 0.93 15.21 -4.14
N ARG A 136 0.39 16.03 -3.24
CA ARG A 136 -0.93 15.87 -2.64
C ARG A 136 -2.01 15.78 -3.70
N ASP A 137 -2.07 16.74 -4.64
CA ASP A 137 -3.07 16.74 -5.71
C ASP A 137 -2.93 15.48 -6.58
N ALA A 138 -1.71 15.05 -6.90
CA ALA A 138 -1.48 13.81 -7.64
C ALA A 138 -2.01 12.56 -6.90
N VAL A 139 -1.74 12.43 -5.60
CA VAL A 139 -2.20 11.31 -4.78
C VAL A 139 -3.73 11.31 -4.64
N LEU A 140 -4.32 12.44 -4.25
CA LEU A 140 -5.76 12.55 -4.03
C LEU A 140 -6.57 12.40 -5.33
N ASN A 141 -6.02 12.82 -6.48
CA ASN A 141 -6.66 12.59 -7.77
C ASN A 141 -6.65 11.11 -8.17
N LEU A 142 -5.62 10.33 -7.81
CA LEU A 142 -5.62 8.88 -8.04
C LEU A 142 -6.67 8.18 -7.16
N GLY A 143 -6.75 8.56 -5.88
CA GLY A 143 -7.81 8.07 -4.98
C GLY A 143 -9.20 8.45 -5.47
N GLN A 144 -9.38 9.69 -5.94
CA GLN A 144 -10.64 10.15 -6.50
C GLN A 144 -11.06 9.38 -7.76
N GLN A 145 -10.13 8.99 -8.63
CA GLN A 145 -10.46 8.16 -9.79
C GLN A 145 -11.04 6.79 -9.41
N LEU A 146 -10.59 6.19 -8.31
CA LEU A 146 -11.18 4.94 -7.79
C LEU A 146 -12.59 5.17 -7.23
N VAL A 147 -12.83 6.33 -6.61
CA VAL A 147 -14.18 6.74 -6.18
C VAL A 147 -15.06 6.99 -7.41
N ASP A 148 -14.59 7.73 -8.40
CA ASP A 148 -15.41 8.10 -9.56
C ASP A 148 -15.76 6.87 -10.40
N CYS A 149 -14.81 5.95 -10.61
CA CYS A 149 -15.06 4.75 -11.40
C CYS A 149 -16.04 3.77 -10.74
N THR A 150 -16.24 3.87 -9.43
CA THR A 150 -17.20 3.04 -8.68
C THR A 150 -18.50 3.77 -8.32
N ALA A 151 -18.66 5.04 -8.72
CA ALA A 151 -19.80 5.88 -8.32
C ALA A 151 -21.16 5.35 -8.79
N PHE A 152 -21.19 4.58 -9.88
CA PHE A 152 -22.41 3.94 -10.38
C PHE A 152 -23.07 3.01 -9.35
N ALA A 153 -22.32 2.48 -8.38
CA ALA A 153 -22.86 1.62 -7.33
C ALA A 153 -23.71 2.36 -6.28
N ASP A 154 -23.61 3.69 -6.22
CA ASP A 154 -24.45 4.50 -5.32
C ASP A 154 -25.82 4.81 -5.95
N THR A 155 -25.85 4.94 -7.28
CA THR A 155 -27.05 5.29 -8.05
C THR A 155 -27.79 4.09 -8.63
N ALA A 156 -27.12 2.93 -8.70
CA ALA A 156 -27.78 1.69 -9.06
C ALA A 156 -28.87 1.37 -8.04
N ASP A 157 -30.01 0.87 -8.53
CA ASP A 157 -31.02 0.28 -7.67
C ASP A 157 -30.37 -0.81 -6.81
N ALA A 158 -30.85 -0.96 -5.57
CA ALA A 158 -30.35 -2.02 -4.72
C ALA A 158 -30.56 -3.36 -5.46
N PRO A 159 -29.54 -4.25 -5.53
CA PRO A 159 -29.69 -5.50 -6.25
C PRO A 159 -30.93 -6.25 -5.78
N GLU A 160 -31.81 -6.62 -6.71
CA GLU A 160 -33.11 -7.23 -6.38
C GLU A 160 -32.94 -8.69 -5.96
N ASN A 161 -31.89 -9.34 -6.44
CA ASN A 161 -31.57 -10.74 -6.18
C ASN A 161 -30.05 -10.99 -6.12
N SER A 162 -29.67 -12.23 -5.80
CA SER A 162 -28.26 -12.63 -5.69
C SER A 162 -27.50 -12.60 -7.03
N GLU A 163 -28.17 -12.71 -8.17
CA GLU A 163 -27.53 -12.62 -9.48
C GLU A 163 -27.12 -11.17 -9.79
N ASP A 164 -28.01 -10.22 -9.52
CA ASP A 164 -27.73 -8.78 -9.65
C ASP A 164 -26.59 -8.35 -8.73
N ALA A 165 -26.55 -8.85 -7.49
CA ALA A 165 -25.48 -8.52 -6.54
C ALA A 165 -24.13 -9.06 -7.01
N ARG A 166 -24.11 -10.26 -7.60
CA ARG A 166 -22.89 -10.85 -8.19
C ARG A 166 -22.43 -10.06 -9.41
N GLU A 167 -23.36 -9.64 -10.26
CA GLU A 167 -23.04 -8.82 -11.42
C GLU A 167 -22.51 -7.43 -11.01
N GLN A 168 -23.10 -6.81 -9.98
CA GLN A 168 -22.59 -5.55 -9.45
C GLN A 168 -21.14 -5.68 -8.94
N LEU A 169 -20.79 -6.77 -8.25
CA LEU A 169 -19.40 -7.05 -7.84
C LEU A 169 -18.46 -7.21 -9.04
N ARG A 170 -18.90 -7.90 -10.11
CA ARG A 170 -18.11 -8.04 -11.34
C ARG A 170 -17.86 -6.70 -12.02
N LEU A 171 -18.89 -5.86 -12.14
CA LEU A 171 -18.78 -4.53 -12.72
C LEU A 171 -17.84 -3.63 -11.90
N LEU A 172 -17.94 -3.69 -10.57
CA LEU A 172 -17.01 -2.98 -9.67
C LEU A 172 -15.56 -3.44 -9.86
N ALA A 173 -15.33 -4.76 -9.88
CA ALA A 173 -13.99 -5.33 -10.09
C ALA A 173 -13.42 -4.95 -11.46
N ALA A 174 -14.24 -4.97 -12.52
CA ALA A 174 -13.85 -4.57 -13.87
C ALA A 174 -13.50 -3.07 -13.94
N ALA A 175 -14.33 -2.19 -13.37
CA ALA A 175 -14.08 -0.75 -13.35
C ALA A 175 -12.79 -0.38 -12.57
N LEU A 176 -12.56 -1.03 -11.43
CA LEU A 176 -11.34 -0.88 -10.63
C LEU A 176 -10.11 -1.40 -11.38
N THR A 177 -10.24 -2.53 -12.08
CA THR A 177 -9.18 -3.09 -12.93
C THR A 177 -8.81 -2.15 -14.07
N ASP A 178 -9.80 -1.62 -14.78
CA ASP A 178 -9.58 -0.66 -15.87
C ASP A 178 -8.92 0.63 -15.40
N THR A 179 -9.37 1.14 -14.26
CA THR A 179 -8.79 2.34 -13.65
C THR A 179 -7.35 2.11 -13.21
N SER A 180 -7.06 0.93 -12.65
CA SER A 180 -5.70 0.55 -12.25
C SER A 180 -4.77 0.35 -13.44
N LEU A 181 -5.27 -0.22 -14.55
CA LEU A 181 -4.52 -0.37 -15.80
C LEU A 181 -4.26 0.98 -16.48
N ALA A 182 -5.23 1.89 -16.47
CA ALA A 182 -5.07 3.25 -17.01
C ALA A 182 -4.02 4.05 -16.23
N ASN A 183 -3.86 3.78 -14.94
CA ASN A 183 -2.92 4.45 -14.05
C ASN A 183 -1.69 3.59 -13.73
N ARG A 184 -1.35 2.59 -14.55
CA ARG A 184 -0.31 1.61 -14.22
C ARG A 184 1.07 2.21 -13.91
N GLU A 185 1.44 3.31 -14.56
CA GLU A 185 2.72 3.96 -14.35
C GLU A 185 2.75 4.88 -13.10
N SER A 186 1.58 5.26 -12.60
CA SER A 186 1.39 6.22 -11.50
C SER A 186 0.78 5.59 -10.23
N GLY A 187 0.13 4.44 -10.33
CA GLY A 187 -0.70 3.87 -9.26
C GLY A 187 0.08 3.40 -8.03
N GLY A 188 1.40 3.15 -8.16
CA GLY A 188 2.27 2.89 -7.01
C GLY A 188 2.38 4.08 -6.05
N LEU A 189 2.04 5.29 -6.51
CA LEU A 189 2.18 6.51 -5.73
C LEU A 189 1.32 6.51 -4.46
N TYR A 190 0.02 6.20 -4.56
CA TYR A 190 -0.83 6.21 -3.36
C TYR A 190 -0.65 4.94 -2.50
N ARG A 191 -0.21 3.81 -3.10
CA ARG A 191 0.03 2.57 -2.34
C ARG A 191 1.27 2.65 -1.43
N TRP A 192 2.31 3.36 -1.86
CA TRP A 192 3.62 3.31 -1.20
C TRP A 192 4.13 4.67 -0.69
N GLU A 193 3.80 5.77 -1.37
CA GLU A 193 4.34 7.09 -1.04
C GLU A 193 3.37 7.94 -0.20
N ALA A 194 2.11 7.51 -0.02
CA ALA A 194 1.10 8.27 0.72
C ALA A 194 1.52 8.66 2.15
N ARG A 195 2.48 7.94 2.75
CA ARG A 195 3.08 8.27 4.04
C ARG A 195 3.70 9.67 4.13
N TYR A 196 4.00 10.31 2.99
CA TYR A 196 4.49 11.69 2.94
C TYR A 196 3.37 12.74 2.97
N LEU A 197 2.10 12.32 2.98
CA LEU A 197 0.97 13.22 3.19
C LEU A 197 0.91 13.69 4.65
N ASN A 198 0.49 14.93 4.84
CA ASN A 198 0.12 15.45 6.14
C ASN A 198 -1.17 14.77 6.65
N GLU A 199 -1.43 14.87 7.96
CA GLU A 199 -2.54 14.16 8.63
C GLU A 199 -3.91 14.39 7.97
N ASP A 200 -4.26 15.65 7.65
CA ASP A 200 -5.54 15.99 7.02
C ASP A 200 -5.69 15.38 5.62
N ASP A 201 -4.62 15.39 4.83
CA ASP A 201 -4.61 14.87 3.47
C ASP A 201 -4.62 13.34 3.46
N GLN A 202 -3.96 12.72 4.45
CA GLN A 202 -4.05 11.28 4.70
C GLN A 202 -5.48 10.88 5.08
N ALA A 203 -6.16 11.68 5.91
CA ALA A 203 -7.56 11.46 6.25
C ALA A 203 -8.48 11.57 5.03
N ALA A 204 -8.22 12.52 4.12
CA ALA A 204 -8.96 12.65 2.87
C ALA A 204 -8.77 11.42 1.95
N LEU A 205 -7.54 10.94 1.77
CA LEU A 205 -7.26 9.72 1.00
C LEU A 205 -7.94 8.51 1.64
N ASN A 206 -7.88 8.38 2.97
CA ASN A 206 -8.53 7.29 3.70
C ASN A 206 -10.05 7.32 3.52
N ALA A 207 -10.68 8.50 3.50
CA ALA A 207 -12.10 8.64 3.22
C ALA A 207 -12.46 8.18 1.80
N GLN A 208 -11.64 8.51 0.80
CA GLN A 208 -11.82 8.02 -0.57
C GLN A 208 -11.75 6.48 -0.63
N MET A 209 -10.72 5.88 -0.02
CA MET A 209 -10.57 4.42 0.02
C MET A 209 -11.75 3.76 0.75
N ARG A 210 -12.20 4.34 1.88
CA ARG A 210 -13.38 3.84 2.59
C ARG A 210 -14.62 3.80 1.71
N THR A 211 -14.88 4.83 0.92
CA THR A 211 -16.02 4.84 -0.02
C THR A 211 -15.96 3.66 -0.98
N VAL A 212 -14.78 3.38 -1.56
CA VAL A 212 -14.58 2.24 -2.46
C VAL A 212 -14.83 0.92 -1.74
N HIS A 213 -14.30 0.73 -0.53
CA HIS A 213 -14.56 -0.45 0.29
C HIS A 213 -16.06 -0.66 0.55
N HIS A 214 -16.80 0.38 0.94
CA HIS A 214 -18.24 0.27 1.23
C HIS A 214 -19.04 -0.16 -0.01
N ARG A 215 -18.68 0.36 -1.19
CA ARG A 215 -19.34 -0.01 -2.45
C ARG A 215 -19.10 -1.47 -2.85
N ILE A 216 -17.92 -2.02 -2.56
CA ILE A 216 -17.65 -3.46 -2.72
C ILE A 216 -18.43 -4.27 -1.69
N GLN A 217 -18.45 -3.83 -0.43
CA GLN A 217 -19.04 -4.57 0.68
C GLN A 217 -20.57 -4.66 0.62
N ARG A 218 -21.25 -3.69 0.01
CA ARG A 218 -22.72 -3.64 -0.09
C ARG A 218 -23.33 -4.86 -0.80
N PRO A 219 -22.97 -5.18 -2.07
CA PRO A 219 -23.45 -6.40 -2.72
C PRO A 219 -22.89 -7.68 -2.06
N LEU A 220 -21.67 -7.63 -1.51
CA LEU A 220 -21.10 -8.77 -0.75
C LEU A 220 -21.96 -9.12 0.47
N GLN A 221 -22.47 -8.13 1.20
CA GLN A 221 -23.35 -8.33 2.36
C GLN A 221 -24.69 -8.97 1.97
N GLN A 222 -25.21 -8.71 0.77
CA GLN A 222 -26.43 -9.36 0.27
C GLN A 222 -26.17 -10.82 -0.11
N LEU A 223 -25.03 -11.11 -0.73
CA LEU A 223 -24.64 -12.47 -1.13
C LEU A 223 -24.27 -13.37 0.05
N ARG A 224 -23.64 -12.77 1.06
CA ARG A 224 -23.03 -13.45 2.21
C ARG A 224 -23.42 -12.72 3.51
N PRO A 225 -24.71 -12.75 3.91
CA PRO A 225 -25.21 -12.00 5.07
C PRO A 225 -24.63 -12.47 6.41
N GLU A 226 -24.04 -13.67 6.46
CA GLU A 226 -23.39 -14.25 7.63
C GLU A 226 -22.02 -13.65 7.94
N LEU A 227 -21.39 -12.96 6.98
CA LEU A 227 -20.06 -12.38 7.20
C LEU A 227 -20.10 -11.32 8.29
N ILE A 228 -19.08 -11.31 9.15
CA ILE A 228 -18.87 -10.20 10.10
C ILE A 228 -18.15 -9.03 9.40
N SER A 229 -18.18 -7.85 10.02
CA SER A 229 -17.54 -6.64 9.46
C SER A 229 -16.07 -6.85 9.12
N ARG A 230 -15.34 -7.57 9.97
CA ARG A 230 -13.91 -7.82 9.78
C ARG A 230 -13.62 -8.69 8.56
N GLU A 231 -14.45 -9.70 8.30
CA GLU A 231 -14.35 -10.56 7.12
C GLU A 231 -14.64 -9.77 5.84
N ARG A 232 -15.70 -8.97 5.82
CA ARG A 232 -15.99 -8.06 4.69
C ARG A 232 -14.84 -7.10 4.39
N TRP A 233 -14.21 -6.55 5.42
CA TRP A 233 -13.03 -5.70 5.27
C TRP A 233 -11.84 -6.47 4.70
N MET A 234 -11.61 -7.70 5.16
CA MET A 234 -10.54 -8.54 4.64
C MET A 234 -10.75 -8.89 3.16
N LEU A 235 -11.96 -9.34 2.78
CA LEU A 235 -12.30 -9.69 1.41
C LEU A 235 -12.19 -8.48 0.47
N SER A 236 -12.75 -7.33 0.86
CA SER A 236 -12.64 -6.10 0.06
C SER A 236 -11.19 -5.58 -0.03
N THR A 237 -10.38 -5.74 1.00
CA THR A 237 -8.94 -5.42 0.97
C THR A 237 -8.20 -6.36 0.02
N ALA A 238 -8.48 -7.66 0.09
CA ALA A 238 -7.89 -8.65 -0.80
C ALA A 238 -8.25 -8.38 -2.27
N THR A 239 -9.50 -8.01 -2.57
CA THR A 239 -9.93 -7.57 -3.91
C THR A 239 -9.12 -6.36 -4.41
N LEU A 240 -8.99 -5.30 -3.60
CA LEU A 240 -8.23 -4.12 -3.98
C LEU A 240 -6.72 -4.41 -4.10
N SER A 241 -6.18 -5.31 -3.28
CA SER A 241 -4.78 -5.75 -3.37
C SER A 241 -4.51 -6.50 -4.66
N VAL A 242 -5.36 -7.48 -5.02
CA VAL A 242 -5.25 -8.25 -6.27
C VAL A 242 -5.29 -7.32 -7.47
N ILE A 243 -6.28 -6.42 -7.54
CA ILE A 243 -6.42 -5.46 -8.64
C ILE A 243 -5.26 -4.46 -8.66
N GLY A 244 -4.90 -3.93 -7.50
CA GLY A 244 -3.82 -2.95 -7.32
C GLY A 244 -2.44 -3.51 -7.62
N SER A 245 -2.24 -4.83 -7.58
CA SER A 245 -0.94 -5.46 -7.84
C SER A 245 -0.34 -5.09 -9.19
N VAL A 246 -1.17 -4.79 -10.21
CA VAL A 246 -0.72 -4.45 -11.57
C VAL A 246 0.17 -3.22 -11.67
N VAL A 247 0.13 -2.35 -10.66
CA VAL A 247 0.92 -1.11 -10.59
C VAL A 247 2.32 -1.34 -10.00
N ASP A 248 2.56 -2.50 -9.37
CA ASP A 248 3.81 -2.80 -8.69
C ASP A 248 4.88 -3.39 -9.62
N HIS A 249 4.46 -3.92 -10.78
CA HIS A 249 5.31 -4.62 -11.73
C HIS A 249 5.04 -4.22 -13.19
N ARG A 250 6.01 -4.45 -14.06
CA ARG A 250 5.97 -4.09 -15.50
C ARG A 250 5.74 -5.28 -16.43
N GLY A 251 5.10 -6.34 -15.95
CA GLY A 251 4.77 -7.52 -16.76
C GLY A 251 3.91 -7.16 -17.98
N LYS A 252 4.18 -7.76 -19.14
CA LYS A 252 3.45 -7.49 -20.38
C LYS A 252 2.41 -8.59 -20.61
N LEU A 253 1.15 -8.19 -20.77
CA LEU A 253 0.03 -9.06 -21.11
C LEU A 253 -1.06 -8.21 -21.78
N PRO A 254 -1.81 -8.71 -22.78
CA PRO A 254 -2.93 -7.98 -23.34
C PRO A 254 -3.96 -7.62 -22.26
N ALA A 255 -4.53 -6.41 -22.32
CA ALA A 255 -5.44 -5.91 -21.29
C ALA A 255 -6.64 -6.84 -21.05
N GLY A 256 -7.18 -7.48 -22.10
CA GLY A 256 -8.25 -8.48 -21.98
C GLY A 256 -7.84 -9.68 -21.12
N GLN A 257 -6.63 -10.22 -21.32
CA GLN A 257 -6.12 -11.34 -20.53
C GLN A 257 -5.79 -10.93 -19.08
N ILE A 258 -5.40 -9.67 -18.85
CA ILE A 258 -5.24 -9.15 -17.48
C ILE A 258 -6.60 -9.09 -16.77
N ARG A 259 -7.64 -8.57 -17.43
CA ARG A 259 -9.01 -8.54 -16.87
C ARG A 259 -9.52 -9.93 -16.54
N GLU A 260 -9.30 -10.88 -17.44
CA GLU A 260 -9.72 -12.28 -17.25
C GLU A 260 -9.07 -12.90 -16.01
N VAL A 261 -7.74 -12.87 -15.90
CA VAL A 261 -7.04 -13.49 -14.75
C VAL A 261 -7.35 -12.79 -13.43
N LEU A 262 -7.41 -11.45 -13.40
CA LEU A 262 -7.74 -10.72 -12.17
C LEU A 262 -9.21 -10.91 -11.80
N GLY A 263 -10.12 -10.97 -12.77
CA GLY A 263 -11.52 -11.29 -12.55
C GLY A 263 -11.70 -12.67 -11.90
N GLU A 264 -11.06 -13.70 -12.47
CA GLU A 264 -11.07 -15.07 -11.91
C GLU A 264 -10.55 -15.10 -10.46
N ILE A 265 -9.44 -14.41 -10.18
CA ILE A 265 -8.85 -14.34 -8.84
C ILE A 265 -9.77 -13.58 -7.87
N VAL A 266 -10.33 -12.43 -8.30
CA VAL A 266 -11.23 -11.63 -7.45
C VAL A 266 -12.50 -12.41 -7.10
N GLU A 267 -13.08 -13.15 -8.05
CA GLU A 267 -14.21 -14.04 -7.76
C GLU A 267 -13.85 -15.10 -6.72
N SER A 268 -12.68 -15.74 -6.88
CA SER A 268 -12.19 -16.76 -5.94
C SER A 268 -11.97 -16.20 -4.53
N VAL A 269 -11.38 -15.01 -4.44
CA VAL A 269 -11.12 -14.31 -3.16
C VAL A 269 -12.43 -13.86 -2.50
N LEU A 270 -13.39 -13.31 -3.25
CA LEU A 270 -14.68 -12.88 -2.69
C LEU A 270 -15.56 -14.04 -2.20
N ALA A 271 -15.36 -15.23 -2.77
CA ALA A 271 -16.04 -16.45 -2.36
C ALA A 271 -15.37 -17.18 -1.18
N ALA A 272 -14.26 -16.66 -0.64
CA ALA A 272 -13.48 -17.32 0.39
C ALA A 272 -14.26 -17.55 1.69
N ASP A 273 -14.25 -18.79 2.18
CA ASP A 273 -14.60 -19.10 3.55
C ASP A 273 -13.37 -18.91 4.42
N LEU A 274 -13.37 -17.84 5.21
CA LEU A 274 -12.22 -17.42 6.00
C LEU A 274 -12.05 -18.32 7.25
N PRO A 275 -10.82 -18.74 7.58
CA PRO A 275 -10.52 -19.29 8.90
C PRO A 275 -10.84 -18.28 10.01
N GLU A 276 -10.93 -18.76 11.25
CA GLU A 276 -11.16 -17.88 12.40
C GLU A 276 -10.11 -16.76 12.47
N LEU A 277 -10.59 -15.53 12.47
CA LEU A 277 -9.72 -14.36 12.37
C LEU A 277 -9.07 -14.06 13.74
N PRO A 278 -7.76 -13.73 13.81
CA PRO A 278 -7.03 -13.57 15.07
C PRO A 278 -7.63 -12.49 15.98
N GLU A 279 -7.86 -12.75 17.27
CA GLU A 279 -8.49 -11.78 18.19
C GLU A 279 -7.76 -10.42 18.26
N LEU A 280 -8.51 -9.33 18.41
CA LEU A 280 -7.98 -7.97 18.57
C LEU A 280 -7.44 -7.76 20.00
N GLY A 281 -6.22 -8.22 20.30
CA GLY A 281 -5.57 -7.88 21.58
C GLY A 281 -4.41 -8.78 22.01
N ALA A 282 -4.33 -10.00 21.48
CA ALA A 282 -3.21 -10.89 21.78
C ALA A 282 -1.94 -10.45 21.04
N ALA A 283 -0.95 -9.94 21.77
CA ALA A 283 0.37 -9.63 21.23
C ALA A 283 1.11 -10.93 20.89
N ALA A 284 1.65 -11.03 19.68
CA ALA A 284 2.55 -12.12 19.33
C ALA A 284 3.90 -11.95 20.06
N ALA A 285 4.44 -13.06 20.58
CA ALA A 285 5.72 -13.06 21.27
C ALA A 285 6.88 -12.74 20.30
N PRO A 286 7.88 -11.94 20.70
CA PRO A 286 9.04 -11.67 19.86
C PRO A 286 9.91 -12.93 19.72
N ALA A 287 10.29 -13.28 18.49
CA ALA A 287 11.27 -14.32 18.22
C ALA A 287 12.70 -13.77 18.41
N THR A 288 13.53 -14.43 19.21
CA THR A 288 14.94 -14.04 19.45
C THR A 288 15.89 -15.24 19.37
N THR A 289 16.95 -15.13 18.56
CA THR A 289 18.28 -15.70 18.90
C THR A 289 19.41 -15.06 18.04
N PRO A 290 20.59 -14.69 18.62
CA PRO A 290 21.76 -14.26 17.86
C PRO A 290 23.00 -15.19 17.95
N VAL A 291 23.86 -15.19 16.92
CA VAL A 291 25.19 -15.85 16.85
C VAL A 291 26.29 -14.82 16.50
N VAL A 292 27.44 -14.85 17.20
CA VAL A 292 28.12 -13.66 17.78
C VAL A 292 29.21 -12.92 16.95
N SER A 293 29.60 -13.33 15.73
CA SER A 293 30.45 -12.48 14.86
C SER A 293 29.77 -12.02 13.56
N ALA A 294 28.96 -12.91 12.97
CA ALA A 294 27.87 -12.55 12.05
C ALA A 294 26.83 -11.63 12.72
N ALA A 295 26.71 -11.68 14.06
CA ALA A 295 25.78 -10.87 14.84
C ALA A 295 25.88 -9.38 14.54
N LYS A 296 27.07 -8.80 14.38
CA LYS A 296 27.17 -7.33 14.20
C LYS A 296 26.73 -6.89 12.82
N TYR A 297 27.17 -7.60 11.77
CA TYR A 297 26.73 -7.31 10.41
C TYR A 297 25.22 -7.56 10.25
N GLU A 298 24.71 -8.68 10.75
CA GLU A 298 23.28 -9.00 10.73
C GLU A 298 22.45 -8.06 11.62
N ALA A 299 22.95 -7.65 12.79
CA ALA A 299 22.29 -6.67 13.65
C ALA A 299 22.23 -5.30 12.98
N LEU A 300 23.31 -4.86 12.32
CA LEU A 300 23.31 -3.63 11.53
C LEU A 300 22.24 -3.70 10.44
N LEU A 301 22.15 -4.79 9.67
CA LEU A 301 21.10 -4.94 8.66
C LEU A 301 19.70 -4.92 9.27
N ASN A 302 19.43 -5.72 10.30
CA ASN A 302 18.11 -5.83 10.92
C ASN A 302 17.67 -4.50 11.55
N GLU A 303 18.53 -3.84 12.33
CA GLU A 303 18.20 -2.56 12.95
C GLU A 303 18.05 -1.44 11.93
N SER A 304 18.83 -1.47 10.85
CA SER A 304 18.64 -0.52 9.76
C SER A 304 17.27 -0.66 9.13
N MET A 305 16.82 -1.88 8.83
CA MET A 305 15.49 -2.12 8.24
C MET A 305 14.37 -1.69 9.19
N ARG A 306 14.52 -1.99 10.49
CA ARG A 306 13.58 -1.54 11.51
C ARG A 306 13.50 -0.01 11.60
N LEU A 307 14.65 0.68 11.57
CA LEU A 307 14.70 2.15 11.61
C LEU A 307 14.18 2.78 10.32
N PHE A 308 14.53 2.25 9.15
CA PHE A 308 13.99 2.71 7.87
C PHE A 308 12.48 2.54 7.80
N ASN A 309 11.95 1.43 8.31
CA ASN A 309 10.51 1.22 8.41
C ASN A 309 9.84 2.21 9.38
N LYS A 310 10.47 2.44 10.54
CA LYS A 310 9.90 3.26 11.62
C LYS A 310 9.97 4.77 11.35
N ASN A 311 11.13 5.25 10.93
CA ASN A 311 11.43 6.68 10.80
C ASN A 311 11.49 7.12 9.33
N GLY A 312 11.47 6.19 8.37
CA GLY A 312 11.77 6.48 6.98
C GLY A 312 13.28 6.50 6.70
N TYR A 313 13.64 6.22 5.44
CA TYR A 313 15.05 6.19 5.02
C TYR A 313 15.77 7.53 5.21
N ARG A 314 15.08 8.66 4.99
CA ARG A 314 15.71 9.99 5.08
C ARG A 314 16.01 10.40 6.51
N ASP A 315 15.07 10.21 7.42
CA ASP A 315 15.18 10.67 8.81
C ASP A 315 15.97 9.69 9.70
N THR A 316 16.37 8.54 9.17
CA THR A 316 17.32 7.63 9.81
C THR A 316 18.76 8.05 9.46
N THR A 317 19.63 8.26 10.44
CA THR A 317 21.06 8.56 10.23
C THR A 317 21.94 7.33 10.42
N MET A 318 23.21 7.40 9.98
CA MET A 318 24.18 6.30 10.24
C MET A 318 24.47 6.17 11.74
N GLU A 319 24.44 7.30 12.45
CA GLU A 319 24.60 7.42 13.89
C GLU A 319 23.44 6.75 14.64
N ASP A 320 22.20 6.94 14.20
CA ASP A 320 21.02 6.29 14.79
C ASP A 320 21.13 4.76 14.71
N ILE A 321 21.57 4.24 13.56
CA ILE A 321 21.78 2.81 13.32
C ILE A 321 22.90 2.28 14.22
N ALA A 322 24.04 2.98 14.27
CA ALA A 322 25.17 2.59 15.11
C ALA A 322 24.78 2.58 16.59
N ALA A 323 24.05 3.61 17.05
CA ALA A 323 23.54 3.70 18.41
C ALA A 323 22.57 2.56 18.75
N ALA A 324 21.67 2.20 17.83
CA ALA A 324 20.72 1.09 18.02
C ALA A 324 21.42 -0.27 18.19
N VAL A 325 22.56 -0.48 17.53
CA VAL A 325 23.39 -1.70 17.67
C VAL A 325 24.37 -1.61 18.85
N GLY A 326 24.43 -0.47 19.55
CA GLY A 326 25.33 -0.25 20.68
C GLY A 326 26.80 -0.11 20.26
N MET A 327 27.06 0.49 19.10
CA MET A 327 28.42 0.72 18.59
C MET A 327 28.71 2.19 18.27
N PRO A 328 29.99 2.62 18.31
CA PRO A 328 30.37 3.97 17.90
C PRO A 328 30.05 4.24 16.43
N ALA A 329 29.63 5.47 16.10
CA ALA A 329 29.32 5.90 14.73
C ALA A 329 30.50 5.74 13.75
N SER A 330 31.74 5.89 14.20
CA SER A 330 32.91 5.61 13.35
C SER A 330 33.03 4.13 12.96
N GLY A 331 32.49 3.21 13.77
CA GLY A 331 32.58 1.78 13.56
C GLY A 331 31.65 1.25 12.46
N ILE A 332 30.51 1.90 12.19
CA ILE A 332 29.58 1.44 11.14
C ILE A 332 30.18 1.61 9.74
N TYR A 333 31.03 2.62 9.54
CA TYR A 333 31.72 2.89 8.28
C TYR A 333 32.74 1.82 7.87
N ARG A 334 33.14 0.94 8.80
CA ARG A 334 33.93 -0.25 8.47
C ARG A 334 33.12 -1.31 7.72
N TYR A 335 31.80 -1.30 7.87
CA TYR A 335 30.89 -2.28 7.27
C TYR A 335 30.20 -1.72 6.04
N PHE A 336 29.79 -0.45 6.09
CA PHE A 336 28.99 0.17 5.04
C PHE A 336 29.43 1.59 4.77
N SER A 337 29.55 1.94 3.50
CA SER A 337 29.91 3.29 3.06
C SER A 337 28.79 4.31 3.31
N GLY A 338 27.54 3.85 3.44
CA GLY A 338 26.37 4.67 3.75
C GLY A 338 25.06 3.89 3.71
N LYS A 339 23.94 4.59 3.92
CA LYS A 339 22.60 3.98 4.01
C LYS A 339 22.17 3.22 2.75
N ALA A 340 22.58 3.68 1.57
CA ALA A 340 22.26 3.01 0.31
C ALA A 340 22.92 1.63 0.19
N ASP A 341 24.16 1.52 0.70
CA ASP A 341 24.94 0.28 0.75
C ASP A 341 24.31 -0.72 1.74
N ILE A 342 23.87 -0.22 2.91
CA ILE A 342 23.10 -1.00 3.89
C ILE A 342 21.80 -1.55 3.27
N LEU A 343 21.03 -0.70 2.58
CA LEU A 343 19.79 -1.13 1.90
C LEU A 343 20.07 -2.23 0.88
N ALA A 344 21.06 -2.02 -0.01
CA ALA A 344 21.43 -2.98 -1.03
C ALA A 344 21.89 -4.31 -0.42
N ALA A 345 22.73 -4.25 0.60
CA ALA A 345 23.20 -5.42 1.33
C ALA A 345 22.05 -6.20 2.00
N GLY A 346 21.13 -5.50 2.66
CA GLY A 346 19.99 -6.12 3.32
C GLY A 346 19.02 -6.79 2.35
N PHE A 347 18.69 -6.14 1.22
CA PHE A 347 17.83 -6.75 0.20
C PHE A 347 18.51 -7.89 -0.54
N ARG A 348 19.82 -7.79 -0.86
CA ARG A 348 20.57 -8.92 -1.44
C ARG A 348 20.55 -10.10 -0.49
N ARG A 349 20.84 -9.87 0.79
CA ARG A 349 20.81 -10.92 1.83
C ARG A 349 19.44 -11.57 1.94
N ALA A 350 18.34 -10.81 1.85
CA ALA A 350 16.98 -11.33 1.86
C ALA A 350 16.67 -12.14 0.57
N ALA A 351 17.10 -11.65 -0.60
CA ALA A 351 16.92 -12.34 -1.88
C ALA A 351 17.72 -13.64 -1.98
N ASP A 352 18.95 -13.67 -1.43
CA ASP A 352 19.79 -14.86 -1.39
C ASP A 352 19.14 -15.96 -0.53
N ARG A 353 18.59 -15.59 0.64
CA ARG A 353 17.85 -16.53 1.51
C ARG A 353 16.60 -17.05 0.81
N LEU A 354 15.78 -16.16 0.27
CA LEU A 354 14.60 -16.52 -0.54
C LEU A 354 14.96 -17.51 -1.65
N SER A 355 16.08 -17.29 -2.34
CA SER A 355 16.52 -18.15 -3.44
C SER A 355 16.99 -19.52 -2.94
N ALA A 356 17.68 -19.57 -1.80
CA ALA A 356 18.12 -20.82 -1.18
C ALA A 356 16.92 -21.64 -0.68
N ASP A 357 16.02 -21.04 0.10
CA ASP A 357 14.84 -21.70 0.67
C ASP A 357 13.94 -22.25 -0.47
N MET A 358 13.71 -21.45 -1.51
CA MET A 358 12.96 -21.88 -2.69
C MET A 358 13.66 -23.02 -3.44
N ALA A 359 14.99 -22.99 -3.58
CA ALA A 359 15.75 -24.07 -4.22
C ALA A 359 15.65 -25.38 -3.43
N GLU A 360 15.67 -25.33 -2.10
CA GLU A 360 15.48 -26.50 -1.23
C GLU A 360 14.09 -27.10 -1.42
N ILE A 361 13.03 -26.28 -1.42
CA ILE A 361 11.65 -26.73 -1.64
C ILE A 361 11.50 -27.37 -3.02
N LEU A 362 12.04 -26.73 -4.06
CA LEU A 362 11.99 -27.26 -5.43
C LEU A 362 12.79 -28.57 -5.58
N ALA A 363 13.93 -28.70 -4.89
CA ALA A 363 14.76 -29.89 -4.93
C ALA A 363 14.16 -31.09 -4.17
N ALA A 364 13.37 -30.84 -3.12
CA ALA A 364 12.63 -31.88 -2.42
C ALA A 364 11.62 -32.60 -3.35
N GLY A 365 11.11 -31.89 -4.36
CA GLY A 365 10.17 -32.42 -5.34
C GLY A 365 8.81 -32.76 -4.74
N GLY A 366 7.97 -33.45 -5.51
CA GLY A 366 6.60 -33.81 -5.14
C GLY A 366 5.60 -33.40 -6.21
N GLU A 367 4.31 -33.57 -5.92
CA GLU A 367 3.26 -33.09 -6.81
C GLU A 367 3.30 -31.54 -6.88
N PRO A 368 3.03 -30.92 -8.04
CA PRO A 368 3.11 -29.47 -8.19
C PRO A 368 2.31 -28.66 -7.15
N GLU A 369 1.16 -29.19 -6.71
CA GLU A 369 0.35 -28.58 -5.66
C GLU A 369 1.00 -28.63 -4.27
N ASP A 370 1.78 -29.68 -3.97
CA ASP A 370 2.54 -29.81 -2.71
C ASP A 370 3.69 -28.82 -2.68
N VAL A 371 4.42 -28.73 -3.80
CA VAL A 371 5.52 -27.79 -3.97
C VAL A 371 4.99 -26.35 -3.85
N LEU A 372 3.87 -26.03 -4.51
CA LEU A 372 3.27 -24.71 -4.43
C LEU A 372 2.82 -24.37 -3.01
N ALA A 373 2.18 -25.30 -2.30
CA ALA A 373 1.78 -25.10 -0.91
C ALA A 373 3.00 -24.84 0.00
N ALA A 374 4.09 -25.59 -0.16
CA ALA A 374 5.32 -25.37 0.59
C ALA A 374 5.95 -24.00 0.30
N LEU A 375 5.92 -23.54 -0.96
CA LEU A 375 6.37 -22.20 -1.34
C LEU A 375 5.50 -21.10 -0.69
N ILE A 376 4.18 -21.28 -0.66
CA ILE A 376 3.24 -20.37 0.00
C ILE A 376 3.53 -20.28 1.49
N ASP A 377 3.76 -21.42 2.14
CA ASP A 377 4.01 -21.50 3.58
C ASP A 377 5.30 -20.81 3.99
N ASP A 378 6.36 -21.08 3.25
CA ASP A 378 7.65 -20.43 3.43
C ASP A 378 7.55 -18.91 3.20
N TYR A 379 6.89 -18.49 2.11
CA TYR A 379 6.73 -17.07 1.80
C TYR A 379 5.93 -16.34 2.89
N VAL A 380 4.75 -16.85 3.27
CA VAL A 380 3.91 -16.24 4.31
C VAL A 380 4.63 -16.21 5.65
N THR A 381 5.30 -17.30 6.05
CA THR A 381 6.05 -17.34 7.31
C THR A 381 7.13 -16.26 7.34
N ARG A 382 7.93 -16.14 6.27
CA ARG A 382 9.00 -15.13 6.19
C ARG A 382 8.46 -13.70 6.20
N SER A 383 7.35 -13.42 5.50
CA SER A 383 6.72 -12.09 5.48
C SER A 383 6.21 -11.67 6.86
N PHE A 384 5.76 -12.62 7.69
CA PHE A 384 5.32 -12.33 9.06
C PHE A 384 6.46 -12.32 10.09
N ASP A 385 7.54 -13.06 9.86
CA ASP A 385 8.73 -13.05 10.73
C ASP A 385 9.53 -11.74 10.60
N ARG A 386 9.56 -11.14 9.41
CA ARG A 386 10.33 -9.93 9.11
C ARG A 386 9.54 -8.92 8.26
N PRO A 387 8.43 -8.38 8.79
CA PRO A 387 7.51 -7.53 8.02
C PRO A 387 8.14 -6.23 7.53
N GLU A 388 9.19 -5.73 8.21
CA GLU A 388 9.87 -4.51 7.83
C GLU A 388 10.60 -4.64 6.49
N LEU A 389 11.11 -5.82 6.15
CA LEU A 389 11.87 -6.04 4.92
C LEU A 389 11.04 -5.78 3.67
N GLU A 390 9.81 -6.31 3.64
CA GLU A 390 8.92 -6.13 2.51
C GLU A 390 8.46 -4.67 2.40
N HIS A 391 8.04 -4.06 3.50
CA HIS A 391 7.62 -2.66 3.49
C HIS A 391 8.74 -1.74 2.99
N VAL A 392 9.94 -1.87 3.56
CA VAL A 392 11.12 -1.07 3.19
C VAL A 392 11.55 -1.33 1.75
N TYR A 393 11.36 -2.56 1.23
CA TYR A 393 11.60 -2.83 -0.19
C TYR A 393 10.71 -1.97 -1.10
N TYR A 394 9.41 -1.92 -0.85
CA TYR A 394 8.51 -1.15 -1.72
C TYR A 394 8.70 0.36 -1.57
N THR A 395 8.96 0.87 -0.36
CA THR A 395 9.09 2.31 -0.11
C THR A 395 10.48 2.87 -0.38
N GLU A 396 11.54 2.08 -0.21
CA GLU A 396 12.92 2.60 -0.24
C GLU A 396 13.78 2.08 -1.39
N ARG A 397 13.30 1.15 -2.22
CA ARG A 397 14.12 0.56 -3.31
C ARG A 397 14.74 1.61 -4.26
N LEU A 398 14.13 2.78 -4.38
CA LEU A 398 14.63 3.86 -5.26
C LEU A 398 15.84 4.61 -4.66
N ASN A 399 16.15 4.42 -3.38
CA ASN A 399 17.28 5.09 -2.71
C ASN A 399 18.63 4.38 -2.92
N MET A 400 18.65 3.20 -3.56
CA MET A 400 19.88 2.48 -3.92
C MET A 400 20.46 2.94 -5.26
N THR A 401 21.70 2.55 -5.54
CA THR A 401 22.33 2.81 -6.85
C THR A 401 21.55 2.15 -7.99
N PRO A 402 21.56 2.71 -9.22
CA PRO A 402 20.91 2.06 -10.36
C PRO A 402 21.38 0.63 -10.64
N ALA A 403 22.64 0.32 -10.30
CA ALA A 403 23.22 -1.01 -10.43
C ALA A 403 22.61 -1.99 -9.42
N ASP A 404 22.55 -1.63 -8.14
CA ASP A 404 21.93 -2.47 -7.10
C ASP A 404 20.43 -2.66 -7.35
N GLN A 405 19.74 -1.60 -7.77
CA GLN A 405 18.33 -1.69 -8.17
C GLN A 405 18.14 -2.68 -9.33
N LYS A 406 19.06 -2.71 -10.30
CA LYS A 406 18.99 -3.67 -11.41
C LYS A 406 19.19 -5.10 -10.91
N ILE A 407 20.20 -5.34 -10.07
CA ILE A 407 20.48 -6.66 -9.48
C ILE A 407 19.23 -7.18 -8.76
N LEU A 408 18.62 -6.38 -7.89
CA LEU A 408 17.43 -6.80 -7.14
C LEU A 408 16.20 -7.04 -8.03
N ARG A 409 16.01 -6.24 -9.09
CA ARG A 409 14.94 -6.50 -10.07
C ARG A 409 15.16 -7.81 -10.81
N ASP A 410 16.40 -8.14 -11.16
CA ASP A 410 16.73 -9.38 -11.85
C ASP A 410 16.52 -10.60 -10.91
N LEU A 411 16.90 -10.49 -9.63
CA LEU A 411 16.62 -11.50 -8.60
C LEU A 411 15.12 -11.70 -8.35
N GLN A 412 14.36 -10.61 -8.19
CA GLN A 412 12.90 -10.68 -8.02
C GLN A 412 12.24 -11.33 -9.23
N ARG A 413 12.68 -10.99 -10.46
CA ARG A 413 12.18 -11.64 -11.68
C ARG A 413 12.45 -13.13 -11.64
N SER A 414 13.69 -13.54 -11.32
CA SER A 414 14.04 -14.96 -11.22
C SER A 414 13.17 -15.70 -10.22
N ALA A 415 12.93 -15.11 -9.05
CA ALA A 415 12.04 -15.69 -8.04
C ALA A 415 10.62 -15.86 -8.60
N VAL A 416 10.05 -14.82 -9.21
CA VAL A 416 8.71 -14.90 -9.82
C VAL A 416 8.63 -15.96 -10.91
N GLU A 417 9.65 -16.11 -11.77
CA GLU A 417 9.66 -17.17 -12.80
C GLU A 417 9.67 -18.57 -12.19
N SER A 418 10.39 -18.79 -11.09
CA SER A 418 10.35 -20.07 -10.37
C SER A 418 8.94 -20.40 -9.86
N TRP A 419 8.21 -19.41 -9.32
CA TRP A 419 6.81 -19.60 -8.92
C TRP A 419 5.90 -19.89 -10.12
N VAL A 420 6.07 -19.16 -11.23
CA VAL A 420 5.29 -19.37 -12.47
C VAL A 420 5.44 -20.81 -12.97
N ASN A 421 6.65 -21.37 -12.94
CA ASN A 421 6.91 -22.74 -13.36
C ASN A 421 6.18 -23.78 -12.50
N VAL A 422 5.90 -23.50 -11.23
CA VAL A 422 5.12 -24.37 -10.34
C VAL A 422 3.62 -24.15 -10.50
N VAL A 423 3.18 -22.90 -10.73
CA VAL A 423 1.76 -22.56 -10.91
C VAL A 423 1.19 -23.13 -12.21
N MET A 424 1.95 -23.12 -13.31
CA MET A 424 1.45 -23.54 -14.62
C MET A 424 0.94 -25.00 -14.66
N PRO A 425 1.65 -26.01 -14.10
CA PRO A 425 1.11 -27.37 -13.98
C PRO A 425 -0.18 -27.46 -13.15
N VAL A 426 -0.35 -26.60 -12.16
CA VAL A 426 -1.53 -26.58 -11.26
C VAL A 426 -2.72 -25.86 -11.91
N ARG A 427 -2.46 -24.87 -12.76
CA ARG A 427 -3.45 -24.06 -13.48
C ARG A 427 -3.20 -24.14 -14.99
N PRO A 428 -3.47 -25.30 -15.63
CA PRO A 428 -3.07 -25.55 -17.02
C PRO A 428 -3.79 -24.65 -18.04
N HIS A 429 -4.90 -24.00 -17.67
CA HIS A 429 -5.59 -23.04 -18.52
C HIS A 429 -4.92 -21.66 -18.55
N TRP A 430 -4.04 -21.35 -17.60
CA TRP A 430 -3.29 -20.09 -17.60
C TRP A 430 -2.04 -20.18 -18.45
N SER A 431 -1.83 -19.15 -19.27
CA SER A 431 -0.53 -18.87 -19.86
C SER A 431 0.50 -18.48 -18.79
N ALA A 432 1.79 -18.62 -19.10
CA ALA A 432 2.87 -18.09 -18.24
C ALA A 432 2.70 -16.59 -17.94
N GLY A 433 2.07 -15.84 -18.86
CA GLY A 433 1.70 -14.44 -18.67
C GLY A 433 0.69 -14.26 -17.54
N GLN A 434 -0.42 -15.00 -17.57
CA GLN A 434 -1.47 -14.97 -16.55
C GLN A 434 -0.95 -15.46 -15.20
N ALA A 435 -0.23 -16.59 -15.17
CA ALA A 435 0.39 -17.11 -13.95
C ALA A 435 1.30 -16.08 -13.27
N ARG A 436 2.08 -15.31 -14.06
CA ARG A 436 2.94 -14.25 -13.52
C ARG A 436 2.15 -13.12 -12.85
N PHE A 437 1.00 -12.74 -13.43
CA PHE A 437 0.10 -11.76 -12.81
C PHE A 437 -0.52 -12.32 -11.51
N ALA A 438 -0.90 -13.60 -11.49
CA ALA A 438 -1.38 -14.26 -10.28
C ALA A 438 -0.32 -14.29 -9.17
N VAL A 439 0.94 -14.59 -9.49
CA VAL A 439 2.06 -14.57 -8.53
C VAL A 439 2.28 -13.16 -7.96
N HIS A 440 2.25 -12.11 -8.80
CA HIS A 440 2.33 -10.74 -8.32
C HIS A 440 1.13 -10.34 -7.43
N ALA A 441 -0.08 -10.80 -7.77
CA ALA A 441 -1.26 -10.58 -6.96
C ALA A 441 -1.15 -11.26 -5.59
N ALA A 442 -0.64 -12.49 -5.54
CA ALA A 442 -0.37 -13.22 -4.30
C ALA A 442 0.65 -12.49 -3.41
N MET A 443 1.78 -12.04 -3.98
CA MET A 443 2.80 -11.27 -3.24
C MET A 443 2.24 -9.97 -2.67
N ALA A 444 1.49 -9.21 -3.47
CA ALA A 444 0.83 -7.98 -3.01
C ALA A 444 -0.16 -8.26 -1.87
N LEU A 445 -0.93 -9.36 -1.98
CA LEU A 445 -1.93 -9.76 -1.00
C LEU A 445 -1.31 -10.10 0.37
N VAL A 446 -0.17 -10.78 0.41
CA VAL A 446 0.53 -11.07 1.67
C VAL A 446 0.90 -9.78 2.40
N ILE A 447 1.40 -8.78 1.68
CA ILE A 447 1.81 -7.49 2.23
C ILE A 447 0.60 -6.71 2.75
N ASP A 448 -0.44 -6.59 1.94
CA ASP A 448 -1.60 -5.74 2.27
C ASP A 448 -2.43 -6.35 3.40
N LEU A 449 -2.63 -7.68 3.42
CA LEU A 449 -3.32 -8.35 4.53
C LEU A 449 -2.47 -8.44 5.78
N GLY A 450 -1.15 -8.65 5.63
CA GLY A 450 -0.21 -8.56 6.74
C GLY A 450 -0.31 -7.21 7.44
N ARG A 451 -0.29 -6.12 6.66
CA ARG A 451 -0.48 -4.75 7.18
C ARG A 451 -1.85 -4.55 7.83
N LEU A 452 -2.93 -5.03 7.21
CA LEU A 452 -4.29 -4.93 7.74
C LEU A 452 -4.39 -5.57 9.14
N MET A 453 -3.68 -6.69 9.35
CA MET A 453 -3.63 -7.40 10.63
C MET A 453 -2.53 -6.89 11.57
N GLY A 454 -1.79 -5.84 11.18
CA GLY A 454 -0.68 -5.29 11.95
C GLY A 454 0.50 -6.24 12.10
N TYR A 455 0.71 -7.13 11.12
CA TYR A 455 1.75 -8.17 11.09
C TYR A 455 1.85 -8.99 12.38
N ARG A 456 0.70 -9.25 13.03
CA ARG A 456 0.66 -10.15 14.18
C ARG A 456 1.03 -11.55 13.72
N ASN A 457 2.22 -12.00 14.08
CA ASN A 457 2.74 -13.31 13.72
C ASN A 457 2.11 -14.43 14.55
N SER A 458 0.80 -14.62 14.38
CA SER A 458 0.02 -15.70 14.96
C SER A 458 -0.23 -16.78 13.92
N GLU A 459 -0.42 -18.02 14.37
CA GLU A 459 -0.78 -19.13 13.49
C GLU A 459 -2.09 -18.83 12.73
N GLN A 460 -3.08 -18.22 13.40
CA GLN A 460 -4.33 -17.80 12.77
C GLN A 460 -4.11 -16.77 11.66
N ALA A 461 -3.27 -15.75 11.88
CA ALA A 461 -3.00 -14.74 10.87
C ALA A 461 -2.29 -15.32 9.64
N ARG A 462 -1.30 -16.20 9.86
CA ARG A 462 -0.62 -16.91 8.77
C ARG A 462 -1.61 -17.80 8.02
N ALA A 463 -2.43 -18.57 8.72
CA ALA A 463 -3.44 -19.44 8.10
C ALA A 463 -4.40 -18.67 7.20
N VAL A 464 -4.93 -17.53 7.66
CA VAL A 464 -5.81 -16.67 6.88
C VAL A 464 -5.15 -16.16 5.60
N VAL A 465 -3.91 -15.66 5.69
CA VAL A 465 -3.18 -15.16 4.51
C VAL A 465 -2.82 -16.30 3.57
N SER A 466 -2.36 -17.41 4.10
CA SER A 466 -2.11 -18.64 3.36
C SER A 466 -3.33 -19.12 2.58
N THR A 467 -4.52 -19.17 3.21
CA THR A 467 -5.77 -19.52 2.52
C THR A 467 -6.07 -18.57 1.37
N MET A 468 -5.86 -17.27 1.55
CA MET A 468 -6.07 -16.29 0.48
C MET A 468 -5.07 -16.46 -0.66
N VAL A 469 -3.80 -16.74 -0.36
CA VAL A 469 -2.79 -17.01 -1.38
C VAL A 469 -3.07 -18.33 -2.12
N ASP A 470 -3.52 -19.37 -1.41
CA ASP A 470 -4.00 -20.62 -2.01
C ASP A 470 -5.13 -20.34 -3.00
N LEU A 471 -6.12 -19.51 -2.63
CA LEU A 471 -7.20 -19.12 -3.55
C LEU A 471 -6.69 -18.35 -4.77
N VAL A 472 -5.74 -17.42 -4.59
CA VAL A 472 -5.15 -16.66 -5.70
C VAL A 472 -4.41 -17.57 -6.69
N LEU A 473 -3.67 -18.57 -6.21
CA LEU A 473 -2.80 -19.38 -7.06
C LEU A 473 -3.43 -20.70 -7.51
N LEU A 474 -4.28 -21.32 -6.69
CA LEU A 474 -4.94 -22.62 -6.94
C LEU A 474 -6.39 -22.47 -7.42
N GLY A 475 -7.05 -21.33 -7.12
CA GLY A 475 -8.48 -21.12 -7.33
C GLY A 475 -9.39 -21.86 -6.34
N ARG A 476 -8.81 -22.49 -5.32
CA ARG A 476 -9.51 -23.25 -4.28
C ARG A 476 -8.67 -23.29 -3.00
N TYR A 477 -9.33 -23.46 -1.86
CA TYR A 477 -8.62 -23.73 -0.62
C TYR A 477 -8.06 -25.16 -0.66
N ARG A 478 -6.88 -25.34 -0.06
CA ARG A 478 -6.36 -26.68 0.22
C ARG A 478 -6.61 -27.00 1.68
N LEU A 479 -7.24 -28.14 1.97
CA LEU A 479 -7.21 -28.70 3.32
C LEU A 479 -5.77 -29.09 3.62
N ARG A 480 -5.08 -28.25 4.38
CA ARG A 480 -3.76 -28.57 4.91
C ARG A 480 -3.99 -29.68 5.93
N THR A 481 -3.67 -30.92 5.54
CA THR A 481 -3.40 -31.97 6.53
C THR A 481 -2.30 -31.40 7.41
N ALA A 482 -2.62 -31.12 8.68
CA ALA A 482 -1.68 -30.57 9.65
C ALA A 482 -0.30 -31.19 9.42
N LEU A 483 0.66 -30.38 8.97
CA LEU A 483 2.04 -30.85 8.87
C LEU A 483 2.42 -31.33 10.27
N PRO A 484 2.94 -32.56 10.44
CA PRO A 484 3.39 -33.00 11.75
C PRO A 484 4.46 -32.02 12.22
N ALA A 485 4.27 -31.46 13.41
CA ALA A 485 5.23 -30.57 14.04
C ALA A 485 6.63 -31.18 13.96
N ARG A 486 7.58 -30.45 13.36
CA ARG A 486 9.01 -30.76 13.44
C ARG A 486 9.66 -29.81 14.43
#